data_AF-A0A819DHL1-F1
#
_entry.id   AF-A0A819DHL1-F1
#
_cell.length_a   1.000
_cell.length_b   1.000
_cell.length_c   1.000
_cell.angle_alpha   90.00
_cell.angle_beta   90.00
_cell.angle_gamma   90.00
#
_symmetry.space_group_name_H-M   'P 1'
#
loop_
_entity.id
_entity.type
_entity.pdbx_description
1 polymer ?
#
loop_
_entity_poly.entity_id
_entity_poly.type
_entity_poly.pdbx_seq_one_letter_code
_entity_poly.pdbx_strand_id
1 'polypeptide(L)' 'MQAIEYKMSKAHEVTAWIDLNIIDKPWGQSLTKEFDDKKAKYLIESMPVPNTITWSISNIAN' A
#
# COMPACT_ATOMS: atom_id res chain seq x y z
N MET A 1 -37.96 13.79 -11.39
CA MET A 1 -36.93 13.04 -10.64
C MET A 1 -35.64 13.14 -11.42
N GLN A 2 -34.62 13.84 -10.89
CA GLN A 2 -33.29 13.86 -11.48
C GLN A 2 -32.52 12.66 -10.92
N ALA A 3 -31.96 11.83 -11.79
CA ALA A 3 -31.04 10.77 -11.39
C ALA A 3 -29.80 11.43 -10.78
N ILE A 4 -29.55 11.17 -9.50
CA ILE A 4 -28.28 11.53 -8.88
C ILE A 4 -27.27 10.54 -9.46
N GLU A 5 -26.52 10.98 -10.47
CA GLU A 5 -25.33 10.27 -10.92
C GLU A 5 -24.35 10.22 -9.74
N TYR A 6 -24.27 9.08 -9.07
CA TYR A 6 -23.15 8.76 -8.20
C TYR A 6 -21.89 8.79 -9.08
N LYS A 7 -21.17 9.92 -9.09
CA LYS A 7 -19.80 9.96 -9.60
C LYS A 7 -19.02 8.92 -8.80
N MET A 8 -18.77 7.75 -9.39
CA MET A 8 -17.85 6.79 -8.82
C MET A 8 -16.54 7.55 -8.57
N SER A 9 -16.12 7.64 -7.31
CA SER A 9 -14.81 8.18 -6.98
C SER A 9 -13.79 7.39 -7.81
N LYS A 10 -12.84 8.11 -8.43
CA LYS A 10 -11.79 7.47 -9.23
C LYS A 10 -11.16 6.34 -8.40
N ALA A 11 -10.86 5.20 -9.03
CA ALA A 11 -10.15 4.14 -8.35
C ALA A 11 -8.77 4.67 -7.95
N HIS A 12 -8.45 4.64 -6.66
CA HIS A 12 -7.14 4.98 -6.15
C HIS A 12 -6.39 3.68 -5.86
N GLU A 13 -5.13 3.65 -6.22
CA GLU A 13 -4.23 2.58 -5.87
C GLU A 13 -3.38 3.01 -4.67
N VAL A 14 -3.31 2.13 -3.66
CA VAL A 14 -2.53 2.37 -2.45
C VAL A 14 -1.37 1.39 -2.44
N THR A 15 -0.15 1.91 -2.32
CA THR A 15 1.09 1.11 -2.24
C THR A 15 1.83 1.43 -0.95
N ALA A 16 2.15 0.41 -0.15
CA ALA A 16 3.05 0.56 0.99
C ALA A 16 4.51 0.46 0.58
N TRP A 17 5.35 1.30 1.14
CA TRP A 17 6.80 1.30 0.97
C TRP A 17 7.39 0.90 2.31
N ILE A 18 7.94 -0.31 2.39
CA ILE A 18 8.41 -0.95 3.62
C ILE A 18 9.93 -0.91 3.62
N ASP A 19 10.54 -0.41 4.69
CA ASP A 19 11.99 -0.45 4.86
C ASP A 19 12.51 -1.89 4.96
N LEU A 20 13.62 -2.20 4.27
CA LEU A 20 14.22 -3.54 4.28
C LEU A 20 14.54 -4.07 5.68
N ASN A 21 14.93 -3.18 6.63
CA ASN A 21 15.26 -3.58 8.00
C ASN A 21 14.03 -4.11 8.78
N ILE A 22 12.81 -3.91 8.27
CA ILE A 22 11.59 -4.49 8.84
C ILE A 22 11.51 -5.97 8.50
N ILE A 23 11.88 -6.36 7.28
CA ILE A 23 11.72 -7.73 6.77
C ILE A 23 12.70 -8.70 7.45
N ASP A 24 13.85 -8.18 7.87
CA ASP A 24 14.84 -8.94 8.64
C ASP A 24 14.39 -9.23 10.08
N LYS A 25 13.28 -8.62 10.55
CA LYS A 25 12.72 -8.90 11.87
C LYS A 25 11.81 -10.12 11.84
N PRO A 26 11.68 -10.86 12.95
CA PRO A 26 10.80 -12.04 13.03
C PRO A 26 9.34 -11.76 12.62
N TRP A 27 8.84 -10.54 12.86
CA TRP A 27 7.48 -10.13 12.50
C TRP A 27 7.36 -9.55 11.08
N GLY A 28 8.47 -9.22 10.42
CA GLY A 28 8.47 -8.67 9.06
C GLY A 28 7.89 -9.63 8.02
N GLN A 29 8.16 -10.93 8.18
CA GLN A 29 7.59 -11.98 7.34
C GLN A 29 6.08 -12.15 7.55
N SER A 30 5.59 -11.95 8.78
CA SER A 30 4.15 -11.97 9.05
C SER A 30 3.45 -10.76 8.43
N LEU A 31 4.12 -9.61 8.41
CA LEU A 31 3.61 -8.39 7.77
C LEU A 31 3.45 -8.59 6.26
N THR A 32 4.49 -9.00 5.54
CA THR A 32 4.39 -9.18 4.07
C THR A 32 3.36 -10.22 3.68
N LYS A 33 3.24 -11.30 4.46
CA LYS A 33 2.18 -12.29 4.28
C LYS A 33 0.77 -11.68 4.40
N GLU A 34 0.53 -10.81 5.38
CA GLU A 34 -0.78 -10.15 5.51
C GLU A 34 -1.09 -9.25 4.30
N PHE A 35 -0.07 -8.60 3.75
CA PHE A 35 -0.22 -7.80 2.53
C PHE A 35 -0.56 -8.69 1.33
N ASP A 36 0.12 -9.82 1.18
CA ASP A 36 -0.16 -10.80 0.12
C ASP A 36 -1.58 -11.36 0.23
N ASP A 37 -2.00 -11.78 1.43
CA ASP A 37 -3.33 -12.34 1.71
C ASP A 37 -4.45 -11.32 1.36
N LYS A 38 -4.20 -10.04 1.60
CA LYS A 38 -5.12 -8.93 1.27
C LYS A 38 -4.99 -8.42 -0.17
N LYS A 39 -4.06 -8.97 -0.95
CA LYS A 39 -3.68 -8.46 -2.29
C LYS A 39 -3.32 -6.97 -2.28
N ALA A 40 -2.75 -6.50 -1.18
CA ALA A 40 -2.27 -5.14 -1.04
C ALA A 40 -0.96 -4.96 -1.83
N LYS A 41 -0.78 -3.80 -2.47
CA LYS A 41 0.48 -3.49 -3.14
C LYS A 41 1.50 -3.01 -2.12
N TYR A 42 2.71 -3.52 -2.22
CA TYR A 42 3.83 -3.05 -1.43
C TYR A 42 5.15 -3.17 -2.19
N LEU A 43 6.14 -2.39 -1.74
CA LEU A 43 7.52 -2.41 -2.18
C LEU A 43 8.43 -2.49 -0.95
N ILE A 44 9.54 -3.21 -1.07
CA ILE A 44 10.54 -3.34 -0.02
C ILE A 44 11.82 -2.70 -0.53
N GLU A 45 12.26 -1.60 0.10
CA GLU A 45 13.44 -0.84 -0.30
C GLU A 45 14.16 -0.24 0.91
N SER A 46 15.38 0.29 0.72
CA SER A 46 16.08 1.00 1.79
C SER A 46 15.47 2.38 1.97
N MET A 47 14.96 2.66 3.17
CA MET A 47 14.35 3.95 3.48
C MET A 47 15.37 4.93 4.08
N PRO A 48 15.22 6.25 3.85
CA PRO A 48 16.04 7.27 4.51
C PRO A 48 15.93 7.22 6.05
N VAL A 49 14.77 6.80 6.56
CA VAL A 49 14.53 6.58 7.99
C VAL A 49 14.32 5.07 8.22
N PRO A 50 15.21 4.40 8.98
CA PRO A 50 15.13 2.97 9.16
C PRO A 50 13.90 2.55 9.97
N ASN A 51 13.41 1.34 9.73
CA ASN A 51 12.22 0.77 10.38
C ASN A 51 10.92 1.53 10.14
N THR A 52 10.78 2.18 8.98
CA THR A 52 9.61 2.97 8.63
C THR A 52 8.79 2.30 7.53
N ILE A 53 7.48 2.54 7.54
CA ILE A 53 6.58 2.20 6.45
C ILE A 53 5.88 3.49 6.00
N THR A 54 5.93 3.77 4.71
CA THR A 54 5.26 4.93 4.11
C THR A 54 4.17 4.47 3.16
N TRP A 55 3.11 5.25 2.99
CA TRP A 55 2.00 4.94 2.09
C TRP A 55 1.98 5.93 0.94
N SER A 56 1.91 5.41 -0.29
CA SER A 56 1.69 6.20 -1.49
C SER A 56 0.31 5.92 -2.05
N ILE A 57 -0.40 6.97 -2.43
CA ILE A 57 -1.73 6.89 -3.05
C ILE A 57 -1.59 7.47 -4.46
N SER A 58 -1.84 6.65 -5.47
CA SER A 58 -1.83 7.06 -6.87
C SER A 58 -3.24 6.96 -7.47
N ASN A 59 -3.57 7.91 -8.36
CA ASN A 59 -4.77 7.79 -9.17
C ASN A 59 -4.53 6.76 -10.27
N ILE A 60 -5.44 5.80 -10.42
CA ILE A 60 -5.44 4.94 -11.60
C ILE A 60 -6.01 5.78 -12.74
N ALA A 61 -5.16 6.16 -13.70
CA ALA A 61 -5.63 6.79 -14.93
C ALA A 61 -6.31 5.72 -15.78
N ASN A 62 -7.62 5.88 -16.02
CA ASN A 62 -8.40 5.07 -16.97
C ASN A 62 -7.94 5.30 -18.41
#